data_AF-A0A975KM04-F1
#
_entry.id   AF-A0A975KM04-F1
#
_cell.length_a   1.000
_cell.length_b   1.000
_cell.length_c   1.000
_cell.angle_alpha   90.00
_cell.angle_beta   90.00
_cell.angle_gamma   90.00
#
_symmetry.space_group_name_H-M   'P 1'
#
loop_
_entity.id
_entity.type
_entity.pdbx_description
1 polymer ?
#
loop_
_entity_poly.entity_id
_entity_poly.type
_entity_poly.pdbx_seq_one_letter_code
_entity_poly.pdbx_strand_id
1 'polypeptide(L)'
;MIIFDENRPAVAEDLELPSGFEVNEDELRINLITVKVYSKNKVKDEHIEPLDQFAKQLTDHVALAHCDVVVTFYTELNEDILERLLMGKFKMKYDEIPLSQLRHLNQN
;
A
#
# COMPACT_ATOMS: atom_id res chain seq x y z
N MET A 1 8.97 1.25 0.74
CA MET A 1 7.49 1.33 0.78
C MET A 1 7.00 1.23 -0.64
N ILE A 2 5.94 0.46 -0.87
CA ILE A 2 5.32 0.29 -2.19
C ILE A 2 3.82 0.56 -2.00
N ILE A 3 3.26 1.41 -2.85
CA ILE A 3 1.86 1.84 -2.80
C ILE A 3 1.16 1.26 -4.03
N PHE A 4 0.01 0.62 -3.82
CA PHE A 4 -0.84 0.10 -4.87
C PHE A 4 -2.20 0.77 -4.82
N ASP A 5 -2.65 1.29 -5.96
CA ASP A 5 -4.06 1.52 -6.22
C ASP A 5 -4.69 0.17 -6.60
N GLU A 6 -5.62 -0.32 -5.79
CA GLU A 6 -6.29 -1.61 -6.03
C GLU A 6 -7.44 -1.49 -7.03
N ASN A 7 -7.87 -0.27 -7.37
CA ASN A 7 -8.97 0.01 -8.30
C ASN A 7 -10.26 -0.76 -7.98
N ARG A 8 -10.57 -0.87 -6.68
CA ARG A 8 -11.79 -1.49 -6.14
C ARG A 8 -12.13 -0.90 -4.77
N PRO A 9 -13.40 -0.95 -4.32
CA PRO A 9 -13.73 -0.63 -2.93
C PRO A 9 -12.99 -1.54 -1.95
N ALA A 10 -12.77 -1.03 -0.73
CA ALA A 10 -12.33 -1.86 0.38
C ALA A 10 -13.40 -2.90 0.74
N VAL A 11 -12.97 -4.02 1.33
CA VAL A 11 -13.86 -5.00 1.97
C VAL A 11 -13.44 -5.19 3.43
N ALA A 12 -14.30 -5.76 4.26
CA ALA A 12 -14.03 -5.95 5.68
C ALA A 12 -12.73 -6.71 5.95
N GLU A 13 -12.35 -7.65 5.08
CA GLU A 13 -11.11 -8.43 5.20
C GLU A 13 -9.84 -7.60 4.96
N ASP A 14 -9.93 -6.46 4.29
CA ASP A 14 -8.78 -5.57 4.05
C ASP A 14 -8.45 -4.72 5.27
N LEU A 15 -9.45 -4.45 6.11
CA LEU A 15 -9.31 -3.64 7.30
C LEU A 15 -8.96 -4.59 8.45
N GLU A 16 -7.75 -4.48 9.02
CA GLU A 16 -7.30 -5.28 10.17
C GLU A 16 -8.11 -4.96 11.45
N LEU A 17 -9.41 -5.24 11.41
CA LEU A 17 -10.37 -4.82 12.41
C LEU A 17 -10.41 -5.79 13.59
N PRO A 18 -10.65 -5.29 14.81
CA PRO A 18 -10.88 -6.14 15.97
C PRO A 18 -12.05 -7.10 15.73
N SER A 19 -11.96 -8.30 16.30
CA SER A 19 -13.03 -9.30 16.21
C SER A 19 -14.36 -8.74 16.74
N GLY A 20 -15.41 -8.81 15.92
CA GLY A 20 -16.76 -8.33 16.26
C GLY A 20 -17.05 -6.88 15.88
N PHE A 21 -16.15 -6.21 15.15
CA PHE A 21 -16.43 -4.91 14.55
C PHE A 21 -17.25 -5.11 13.26
N GLU A 22 -18.46 -4.56 13.20
CA GLU A 22 -19.25 -4.53 11.97
C GLU A 22 -18.80 -3.35 11.11
N VAL A 23 -18.42 -3.66 9.86
CA VAL A 23 -18.12 -2.65 8.85
C VAL A 23 -19.40 -2.28 8.16
N ASN A 24 -19.76 -1.00 8.21
CA ASN A 24 -20.78 -0.49 7.33
C ASN A 24 -20.18 -0.37 5.91
N GLU A 25 -20.53 -1.29 5.02
CA GLU A 25 -20.01 -1.29 3.64
C GLU A 25 -20.36 0.01 2.89
N ASP A 26 -21.44 0.71 3.29
CA ASP A 26 -21.81 2.01 2.72
C ASP A 26 -20.87 3.16 3.15
N GLU A 27 -20.07 2.96 4.21
CA GLU A 27 -19.05 3.92 4.66
C GLU A 27 -17.67 3.65 4.05
N LEU A 28 -17.48 2.48 3.42
CA LEU A 28 -16.25 2.16 2.72
C LEU A 28 -16.10 3.05 1.50
N ARG A 29 -14.88 3.56 1.33
CA ARG A 29 -14.60 4.47 0.25
C ARG A 29 -14.54 3.71 -1.08
N ILE A 30 -14.76 4.46 -2.15
CA ILE A 30 -14.92 3.93 -3.51
C ILE A 30 -13.67 3.16 -3.96
N ASN A 31 -12.50 3.51 -3.43
CA ASN A 31 -11.24 2.88 -3.80
C ASN A 31 -10.39 2.47 -2.59
N LEU A 32 -9.66 1.37 -2.72
CA LEU A 32 -8.69 0.88 -1.76
C LEU A 32 -7.28 1.17 -2.27
N ILE A 33 -6.47 1.73 -1.39
CA ILE A 33 -5.03 1.88 -1.56
C ILE A 33 -4.35 0.98 -0.53
N THR A 34 -3.48 0.08 -0.99
CA THR A 34 -2.65 -0.73 -0.10
C THR A 34 -1.21 -0.21 -0.10
N VAL A 35 -0.63 -0.09 1.09
CA VAL A 35 0.74 0.34 1.30
C VAL A 35 1.49 -0.78 1.98
N LYS A 36 2.54 -1.28 1.32
CA LYS A 36 3.39 -2.33 1.86
C LYS A 36 4.74 -1.75 2.26
N VAL A 37 5.07 -1.90 3.53
CA VAL A 37 6.34 -1.43 4.11
C VAL A 37 7.24 -2.63 4.34
N TYR A 38 8.36 -2.65 3.63
CA TYR A 38 9.38 -3.68 3.73
C TYR A 38 10.61 -3.13 4.44
N SER A 39 11.10 -3.87 5.43
CA SER A 39 12.29 -3.51 6.17
C SER A 39 13.13 -4.75 6.46
N LYS A 40 14.45 -4.60 6.32
CA LYS A 40 15.45 -5.61 6.69
C LYS A 40 15.39 -5.97 8.18
N ASN A 41 15.09 -4.98 9.02
CA ASN A 41 14.91 -5.16 10.45
C ASN A 41 13.42 -5.14 10.79
N LYS A 42 13.04 -5.85 11.86
CA LYS A 42 11.66 -5.79 12.36
C LYS A 42 11.27 -4.34 12.65
N VAL A 43 10.15 -3.91 12.10
CA VAL A 43 9.55 -2.62 12.42
C VAL A 43 9.10 -2.67 13.87
N LYS A 44 9.58 -1.75 14.69
CA LYS A 44 9.17 -1.62 16.08
C LYS A 44 7.79 -1.00 16.17
N ASP A 45 7.05 -1.30 17.23
CA ASP A 45 5.71 -0.76 17.45
C ASP A 45 5.70 0.78 17.45
N GLU A 46 6.75 1.42 18.01
CA GLU A 46 6.94 2.88 18.02
C GLU A 46 7.08 3.51 16.62
N HIS A 47 7.38 2.72 15.58
CA HIS A 47 7.49 3.20 14.20
C HIS A 47 6.18 3.04 13.41
N ILE A 48 5.23 2.23 13.89
CA ILE A 48 4.01 1.86 13.14
C ILE A 48 3.18 3.11 12.86
N GLU A 49 2.83 3.86 13.91
CA GLU A 49 1.99 5.06 13.78
C GLU A 49 2.64 6.15 12.89
N PRO A 50 3.93 6.50 13.04
CA PRO A 50 4.58 7.44 12.12
C PRO A 50 4.59 6.98 10.66
N LEU A 51 4.81 5.68 10.40
CA LEU A 51 4.85 5.14 9.05
C LEU A 51 3.45 5.07 8.42
N ASP A 52 2.43 4.75 9.21
CA ASP A 52 1.03 4.79 8.80
C ASP A 52 0.60 6.22 8.44
N GLN A 53 0.92 7.20 9.29
CA GLN A 53 0.63 8.61 9.02
C GLN A 53 1.34 9.10 7.76
N PHE A 54 2.62 8.74 7.58
CA PHE A 54 3.38 9.10 6.39
C PHE A 54 2.80 8.48 5.11
N ALA A 55 2.40 7.20 5.17
CA ALA A 55 1.72 6.53 4.07
C ALA A 55 0.43 7.24 3.69
N LYS A 56 -0.41 7.57 4.68
CA LYS A 56 -1.65 8.33 4.50
C LYS A 56 -1.39 9.69 3.84
N GLN A 57 -0.42 10.46 4.33
CA GLN A 57 -0.04 11.75 3.74
C GLN A 57 0.45 11.65 2.29
N LEU A 58 1.25 10.63 1.96
CA LEU A 58 1.68 10.40 0.58
C LEU A 58 0.49 10.08 -0.33
N THR A 59 -0.47 9.33 0.18
CA THR A 59 -1.68 8.95 -0.56
C THR A 59 -2.76 10.03 -0.51
N ASP A 60 -2.72 10.99 0.42
CA ASP A 60 -3.70 12.08 0.53
C ASP A 60 -3.71 12.95 -0.73
N HIS A 61 -2.56 13.08 -1.41
CA HIS A 61 -2.48 13.77 -2.70
C HIS A 61 -3.17 13.00 -3.85
N VAL A 62 -3.29 11.68 -3.74
CA VAL A 62 -4.04 10.82 -4.67
C VAL A 62 -5.52 10.73 -4.24
N ALA A 63 -5.75 10.74 -2.92
CA ALA A 63 -7.04 10.61 -2.28
C ALA A 63 -7.70 11.98 -2.12
N LEU A 64 -8.25 12.52 -3.21
CA LEU A 64 -9.37 13.45 -3.11
C LEU A 64 -10.55 12.67 -2.47
N ALA A 65 -10.62 12.64 -1.14
CA ALA A 65 -11.72 12.18 -0.27
C ALA A 65 -12.32 10.77 -0.44
N HIS A 66 -11.91 9.98 -1.45
CA HIS A 66 -12.63 8.75 -1.85
C HIS A 66 -11.79 7.47 -1.79
N CYS A 67 -10.68 7.44 -1.04
CA CYS A 67 -9.87 6.23 -0.85
C CYS A 67 -9.69 5.82 0.62
N ASP A 68 -9.77 4.52 0.89
CA ASP A 68 -9.31 3.89 2.14
C ASP A 68 -7.85 3.45 1.98
N VAL A 69 -7.04 3.68 3.00
CA VAL A 69 -5.60 3.39 2.97
C VAL A 69 -5.26 2.35 4.03
N VAL A 70 -4.81 1.19 3.59
CA VAL A 70 -4.39 0.08 4.45
C VAL A 70 -2.88 -0.07 4.39
N VAL A 71 -2.22 -0.06 5.55
CA VAL A 71 -0.75 -0.15 5.65
C VAL A 71 -0.36 -1.47 6.29
N THR A 72 0.37 -2.31 5.56
CA THR A 72 0.85 -3.61 6.03
C THR A 72 2.37 -3.63 6.13
N PHE A 73 2.89 -4.16 7.24
CA PHE A 73 4.32 -4.21 7.53
C PHE A 73 4.88 -5.61 7.35
N TYR A 74 5.98 -5.72 6.62
CA TYR A 74 6.69 -6.96 6.36
C TYR A 74 8.15 -6.85 6.81
N THR A 75 8.61 -7.87 7.53
CA THR A 75 10.04 -8.01 7.88
C THR A 75 10.65 -9.06 6.97
N GLU A 76 11.39 -8.62 5.94
CA GLU A 76 12.14 -9.51 5.08
C GLU A 76 13.41 -8.87 4.54
N LEU A 77 14.47 -9.68 4.45
CA LEU A 77 15.69 -9.40 3.72
C LEU A 77 15.42 -9.81 2.27
N ASN A 78 15.10 -8.86 1.38
CA ASN A 78 15.02 -9.20 -0.03
C ASN A 78 15.47 -8.04 -0.90
N GLU A 79 16.45 -8.31 -1.75
CA GLU A 79 16.89 -7.42 -2.82
C GLU A 79 15.85 -7.42 -3.96
N ASP A 80 14.95 -8.42 -4.02
CA ASP A 80 14.01 -8.63 -5.14
C ASP A 80 12.51 -8.47 -4.77
N ILE A 81 12.18 -7.70 -3.72
CA ILE A 81 10.80 -7.53 -3.24
C ILE A 81 9.90 -6.99 -4.35
N LEU A 82 10.39 -6.00 -5.09
CA LEU A 82 9.64 -5.37 -6.17
C LEU A 82 9.31 -6.40 -7.27
N GLU A 83 10.28 -7.21 -7.69
CA GLU A 83 10.07 -8.21 -8.73
C GLU A 83 9.08 -9.30 -8.27
N ARG A 84 9.19 -9.77 -7.02
CA ARG A 84 8.22 -10.73 -6.46
C ARG A 84 6.81 -10.17 -6.44
N LEU A 85 6.64 -8.90 -6.09
CA LEU A 85 5.33 -8.25 -6.09
C LEU A 85 4.75 -8.09 -7.48
N LEU A 86 5.57 -7.63 -8.43
CA LEU A 86 5.17 -7.48 -9.84
C LEU A 86 4.76 -8.83 -10.43
N MET A 87 5.56 -9.87 -10.21
CA MET A 87 5.24 -11.23 -10.66
C MET A 87 4.00 -11.79 -9.96
N GLY A 88 3.82 -11.50 -8.67
CA GLY A 88 2.66 -11.94 -7.91
C GLY A 88 1.35 -11.35 -8.45
N LYS A 89 1.32 -10.02 -8.56
CA LYS A 89 0.10 -9.25 -8.84
C LYS A 89 -0.17 -9.02 -10.32
N PHE A 90 0.88 -8.77 -11.11
CA PHE A 90 0.77 -8.38 -12.52
C PHE A 90 1.34 -9.42 -13.49
N LYS A 91 1.92 -10.52 -12.99
CA LYS A 91 2.55 -11.58 -13.81
C LYS A 91 3.62 -11.02 -14.76
N MET A 92 4.37 -10.04 -14.25
CA MET A 92 5.31 -9.22 -15.00
C MET A 92 6.62 -9.09 -14.23
N LYS A 93 7.74 -9.05 -14.96
CA LYS A 93 9.05 -8.71 -14.40
C LYS A 93 9.33 -7.21 -14.45
N TYR A 94 10.28 -6.76 -13.64
CA TYR A 94 10.65 -5.35 -13.58
C TYR A 94 11.21 -4.81 -14.90
N ASP A 95 12.04 -5.59 -15.59
CA ASP A 95 12.66 -5.25 -16.87
C ASP A 95 11.67 -5.21 -18.05
N GLU A 96 10.47 -5.78 -17.87
CA GLU A 96 9.39 -5.73 -18.84
C GLU A 96 8.55 -4.45 -18.73
N ILE A 97 8.72 -3.64 -17.67
CA ILE A 97 8.00 -2.37 -17.51
C ILE A 97 8.57 -1.34 -18.50
N PRO A 98 7.79 -0.85 -19.47
CA PRO A 98 8.28 0.16 -20.40
C PRO A 98 8.67 1.44 -19.65
N LEU A 99 9.87 1.95 -19.91
CA LEU A 99 10.34 3.21 -19.30
C LEU A 99 9.37 4.38 -19.51
N SER A 100 8.61 4.38 -20.61
CA SER A 100 7.56 5.38 -20.89
C SER A 100 6.43 5.41 -19.87
N GLN A 101 6.22 4.32 -19.13
CA GLN A 101 5.23 4.22 -18.06
C GLN A 101 5.78 4.65 -16.70
N LEU A 102 7.11 4.75 -16.56
CA LEU A 102 7.76 5.18 -15.33
C LEU A 102 7.80 6.71 -15.26
N ARG A 103 7.26 7.26 -14.17
CA ARG A 103 7.40 8.68 -13.85
C ARG A 103 8.51 8.84 -12.82
N HIS A 104 9.53 9.61 -13.18
CA HIS A 104 10.54 10.05 -12.23
C HIS A 104 10.15 11.42 -11.69
N LEU A 105 9.76 11.48 -10.41
CA LEU A 105 9.47 12.72 -9.72
C LEU A 105 10.70 13.08 -8.88
N ASN A 106 11.30 14.23 -9.16
CA ASN A 106 12.31 14.83 -8.30
C ASN A 106 11.65 15.87 -7.40
N GLN A 107 12.13 15.99 -6.16
CA GLN A 107 11.88 17.17 -5.35
C GLN A 107 12.82 18.26 -5.83
N ASN A 108 12.37 19.08 -6.79
CA ASN A 108 12.94 20.40 -7.03
C ASN A 108 12.13 21.42 -6.23
#